data_AF-X1HF01-F1
#
_entry.id   AF-X1HF01-F1
#
_cell.length_a   1.000
_cell.length_b   1.000
_cell.length_c   1.000
_cell.angle_alpha   90.00
_cell.angle_beta   90.00
_cell.angle_gamma   90.00
#
_symmetry.space_group_name_H-M   'P 1'
#
loop_
_entity.id
_entity.type
_entity.pdbx_description
1 polymer ?
#
loop_
_entity_poly.entity_id
_entity_poly.type
_entity_poly.pdbx_seq_one_letter_code
_entity_poly.pdbx_strand_id
1 'polypeptide(L)' 'GQVRKKLREALEITKGCVVEVIMKDNNTIGKNPENVINWVRIAKEEINKIYS' A
#
# COMPACT_ATOMS: atom_id res chain seq x y z
N GLY A 1 9.99 -0.39 -6.21
CA GLY A 1 8.86 -0.39 -7.15
C GLY A 1 7.98 0.82 -6.93
N GLN A 2 7.32 1.33 -7.98
CA GLN A 2 6.55 2.58 -7.95
C GLN A 2 5.43 2.60 -6.89
N VAL A 3 4.74 1.47 -6.69
CA VAL A 3 3.67 1.32 -5.67
C VAL A 3 4.21 1.53 -4.25
N ARG A 4 5.33 0.88 -3.91
CA ARG A 4 5.97 1.03 -2.58
C ARG A 4 6.34 2.48 -2.30
N LYS A 5 6.93 3.16 -3.29
CA LYS A 5 7.34 4.57 -3.14
C LYS A 5 6.14 5.47 -2.85
N LYS A 6 5.08 5.37 -3.67
CA LYS A 6 3.85 6.16 -3.48
C LYS A 6 3.20 5.90 -2.14
N LEU A 7 3.12 4.63 -1.74
CA LEU A 7 2.49 4.27 -0.47
C LEU A 7 3.29 4.80 0.72
N ARG A 8 4.61 4.64 0.70
CA ARG A 8 5.48 5.19 1.76
C ARG A 8 5.34 6.70 1.88
N GLU A 9 5.38 7.40 0.76
CA GLU A 9 5.23 8.86 0.72
C GLU A 9 3.89 9.31 1.31
N ALA A 10 2.78 8.64 0.95
CA ALA A 10 1.48 8.92 1.54
C ALA A 10 1.43 8.66 3.05
N LEU A 11 2.01 7.55 3.52
CA LEU A 11 2.05 7.18 4.94
C LEU A 11 2.91 8.14 5.78
N GLU A 12 4.03 8.64 5.22
CA GLU A 12 4.86 9.65 5.87
C GLU A 12 4.14 11.00 5.97
N ILE A 13 3.49 11.44 4.88
CA ILE A 13 2.71 12.69 4.86
C ILE A 13 1.57 12.65 5.88
N THR A 14 0.95 11.48 6.07
CA THR A 14 -0.20 11.30 6.97
C THR A 14 0.18 10.81 8.36
N LYS A 15 1.47 10.79 8.69
CA LYS A 15 1.96 10.32 9.99
C LYS A 15 1.36 11.15 11.14
N GLY A 16 0.76 10.46 12.11
CA GLY A 16 0.04 11.07 13.24
C GLY A 16 -1.48 11.19 13.04
N CYS A 17 -1.99 10.90 11.85
CA CYS A 17 -3.42 10.77 11.58
C CYS A 17 -3.91 9.33 11.77
N VAL A 18 -5.23 9.15 11.85
CA VAL A 18 -5.87 7.85 11.65
C VAL A 18 -6.02 7.64 10.15
N VAL A 19 -5.33 6.63 9.60
CA VAL A 19 -5.20 6.42 8.14
C VAL A 19 -5.83 5.09 7.73
N GLU A 20 -6.64 5.13 6.68
CA GLU A 20 -7.15 3.94 5.98
C GLU A 20 -6.52 3.86 4.58
N VAL A 21 -6.07 2.67 4.17
CA VAL A 21 -5.49 2.42 2.84
C VAL A 21 -6.39 1.46 2.07
N ILE A 22 -6.95 1.92 0.95
CA ILE A 22 -7.86 1.13 0.10
C ILE A 22 -7.29 1.05 -1.33
N MET A 23 -7.22 -0.18 -1.87
CA MET A 23 -6.96 -0.38 -3.30
C MET A 23 -8.22 -0.06 -4.13
N LYS A 24 -8.11 0.86 -5.09
CA LYS A 24 -9.20 1.20 -6.03
C LYS A 24 -8.93 0.80 -7.48
N ASP A 25 -7.67 0.58 -7.86
CA ASP A 25 -7.33 0.21 -9.24
C ASP A 25 -7.38 -1.31 -9.43
N ASN A 26 -8.52 -1.79 -9.94
CA ASN A 26 -8.71 -3.19 -10.28
C ASN A 26 -8.31 -3.53 -11.72
N ASN A 27 -8.07 -2.52 -12.57
CA ASN A 27 -7.76 -2.74 -13.98
C ASN A 27 -6.34 -3.31 -14.14
N THR A 28 -5.41 -2.88 -13.29
CA THR A 28 -4.02 -3.32 -13.29
C THR A 28 -3.80 -4.65 -12.55
N ILE A 29 -4.85 -5.25 -11.96
CA ILE A 29 -4.78 -6.58 -11.32
C ILE A 29 -4.47 -7.66 -12.36
N GLY A 30 -4.77 -7.44 -13.64
CA GLY A 30 -4.34 -8.32 -14.74
C GLY A 30 -4.92 -9.73 -14.66
N LYS A 31 -6.14 -9.87 -14.12
CA LYS A 31 -6.83 -11.16 -13.86
C LYS A 31 -6.00 -12.14 -13.00
N ASN A 32 -4.99 -11.64 -12.27
CA ASN A 32 -4.17 -12.46 -11.39
C ASN A 32 -4.44 -12.11 -9.91
N PRO A 33 -5.11 -12.98 -9.15
CA PRO A 33 -5.42 -12.72 -7.74
C PRO A 33 -4.18 -12.54 -6.86
N GLU A 34 -3.03 -13.12 -7.25
CA GLU A 34 -1.76 -12.93 -6.53
C GLU A 34 -1.32 -11.46 -6.48
N ASN A 35 -1.74 -10.63 -7.43
CA ASN A 35 -1.41 -9.21 -7.40
C ASN A 35 -2.11 -8.50 -6.24
N VAL A 36 -3.33 -8.92 -5.88
CA VAL A 36 -4.08 -8.38 -4.74
C VAL A 36 -3.43 -8.80 -3.42
N ILE A 37 -3.06 -10.08 -3.31
CA ILE A 37 -2.35 -10.62 -2.14
C ILE A 37 -1.02 -9.90 -1.95
N ASN A 38 -0.25 -9.75 -3.02
CA ASN A 38 1.02 -9.02 -2.99
C ASN A 38 0.84 -7.54 -2.65
N TRP A 39 -0.22 -6.89 -3.12
CA TRP A 39 -0.51 -5.51 -2.75
C TRP A 39 -0.77 -5.35 -1.25
N VAL A 40 -1.60 -6.23 -0.66
CA VAL A 40 -1.86 -6.21 0.79
C VAL A 40 -0.57 -6.44 1.58
N ARG A 41 0.26 -7.40 1.16
CA ARG A 41 1.57 -7.64 1.77
C ARG A 41 2.47 -6.41 1.70
N ILE A 42 2.59 -5.79 0.52
CA ILE A 42 3.35 -4.56 0.32
C ILE A 42 2.84 -3.45 1.25
N ALA A 43 1.51 -3.31 1.38
CA ALA A 43 0.93 -2.27 2.20
C ALA A 43 1.27 -2.44 3.68
N LYS A 44 1.12 -3.66 4.21
CA LYS A 44 1.52 -3.98 5.59
C LYS A 44 3.00 -3.76 5.84
N GLU A 45 3.87 -4.16 4.90
CA GLU A 45 5.32 -3.96 5.03
C GLU A 45 5.69 -2.48 5.11
N GLU A 46 5.09 -1.61 4.28
CA GLU A 46 5.39 -0.18 4.32
C GLU A 46 4.77 0.50 5.55
N ILE A 47 3.57 0.10 6.00
CA ILE A 47 2.99 0.58 7.26
C ILE A 47 3.90 0.23 8.44
N ASN A 48 4.34 -1.02 8.55
CA ASN A 48 5.22 -1.44 9.64
C ASN A 48 6.49 -0.59 9.69
N LYS A 49 7.14 -0.30 8.55
CA LYS A 49 8.36 0.54 8.53
C LYS A 49 8.16 1.96 9.08
N ILE A 50 6.95 2.51 9.05
CA ILE A 50 6.65 3.88 9.49
C ILE A 50 6.18 3.93 10.95
N TYR A 51 5.47 2.88 11.39
CA TYR A 51 4.73 2.84 12.66
C TYR A 51 5.27 1.82 13.68
N SER A 52 6.32 1.05 13.36
CA SER A 52 7.10 0.28 14.36
C SER A 52 8.30 1.06 14.86
#